data_AF-A0A1Q4Y6U7-F1
#
_entry.id   AF-A0A1Q4Y6U7-F1
#
_cell.length_a   1.000
_cell.length_b   1.000
_cell.length_c   1.000
_cell.angle_alpha   90.00
_cell.angle_beta   90.00
_cell.angle_gamma   90.00
#
_symmetry.space_group_name_H-M   'P 1'
#
loop_
_entity.id
_entity.type
_entity.pdbx_description
1 polymer ?
#
loop_
_entity_poly.entity_id
_entity_poly.type
_entity_poly.pdbx_seq_one_letter_code
_entity_poly.pdbx_strand_id
1 'polypeptide(L)'
;MLHEGIETWTDGKRTGQPEEVDPVAGFPAITVPIPNSPDRCDLMIDTADDQYLAVAFSVGLGFEDRFPEPCDGARKLAEAAMQNLLK
;
A
#
# COMPACT_ATOMS: atom_id res chain seq x y z
N MET A 1 3.24 13.59 17.78
CA MET A 1 3.04 12.95 16.46
C MET A 1 2.99 11.46 16.73
N LEU A 2 2.03 10.73 16.15
CA LEU A 2 2.02 9.27 16.26
C LEU A 2 3.10 8.76 15.30
N HIS A 3 4.10 8.07 15.86
CA HIS A 3 5.22 7.47 15.15
C HIS A 3 4.90 5.98 15.08
N GLU A 4 4.67 5.47 13.88
CA GLU A 4 4.30 4.08 13.62
C GLU A 4 4.90 3.67 12.27
N GLY A 5 5.72 2.62 12.25
CA GLY A 5 6.20 2.00 11.03
C GLY A 5 5.21 0.97 10.48
N ILE A 6 5.61 0.23 9.45
CA ILE A 6 4.74 -0.76 8.80
C ILE A 6 4.40 -1.95 9.72
N GLU A 7 5.20 -2.21 10.76
CA GLU A 7 5.01 -3.27 11.74
C GLU A 7 3.70 -3.16 12.53
N THR A 8 3.10 -1.96 12.58
CA THR A 8 1.78 -1.77 13.18
C THR A 8 0.68 -2.56 12.47
N TRP A 9 0.89 -2.96 11.21
CA TRP A 9 -0.07 -3.77 10.45
C TRP A 9 0.07 -5.26 10.74
N THR A 10 1.25 -5.72 11.17
CA THR A 10 1.54 -7.15 11.41
C THR A 10 1.26 -7.60 12.85
N ASP A 11 0.89 -6.69 13.74
CA ASP A 11 0.61 -6.98 15.16
C ASP A 11 -0.75 -7.67 15.41
N GLY A 12 -1.57 -7.83 14.37
CA GLY A 12 -2.89 -8.47 14.42
C GLY A 12 -3.98 -7.66 15.10
N LYS A 13 -3.74 -6.40 15.48
CA LYS A 13 -4.73 -5.52 16.13
C LYS A 13 -5.56 -4.72 15.13
N ARG A 14 -5.13 -4.64 13.87
CA ARG A 14 -5.82 -3.91 12.79
C ARG A 14 -6.67 -4.85 11.95
N THR A 15 -7.71 -4.29 11.33
CA THR A 15 -8.61 -5.04 10.43
C THR A 15 -7.92 -5.52 9.16
N GLY A 16 -6.92 -4.77 8.69
CA GLY A 16 -6.17 -5.10 7.48
C GLY A 16 -5.37 -6.39 7.65
N GLN A 17 -5.30 -7.19 6.60
CA GLN A 17 -4.59 -8.46 6.56
C GLN A 17 -3.30 -8.28 5.77
N PRO A 18 -2.15 -7.98 6.41
CA PRO A 18 -0.94 -7.60 5.68
C PRO A 18 -0.35 -8.79 4.93
N GLU A 19 0.17 -8.53 3.74
CA GLU A 19 0.94 -9.49 2.95
C GLU A 19 2.24 -8.83 2.47
N GLU A 20 3.37 -9.53 2.61
CA GLU A 20 4.65 -9.06 2.06
C GLU A 20 4.61 -9.08 0.53
N VAL A 21 5.15 -8.04 -0.08
CA VAL A 21 5.29 -7.93 -1.53
C VAL A 21 6.70 -7.47 -1.90
N ASP A 22 7.03 -7.55 -3.19
CA ASP A 22 8.32 -7.07 -3.68
C ASP A 22 8.57 -5.61 -3.27
N PRO A 23 9.78 -5.25 -2.81
CA PRO A 23 10.13 -3.88 -2.45
C PRO A 23 9.77 -2.85 -3.53
N VAL A 24 9.38 -1.65 -3.11
CA VAL A 24 9.13 -0.52 -4.01
C VAL A 24 10.32 0.43 -3.94
N ALA A 25 11.00 0.64 -5.07
CA ALA A 25 12.22 1.43 -5.13
C ALA A 25 13.31 0.99 -4.12
N GLY A 26 13.33 -0.30 -3.77
CA GLY A 26 14.26 -0.88 -2.79
C GLY A 26 13.82 -0.79 -1.32
N PHE A 27 12.68 -0.17 -1.03
CA PHE A 27 12.12 -0.07 0.31
C PHE A 27 11.14 -1.22 0.58
N PRO A 28 11.18 -1.85 1.78
CA PRO A 28 10.23 -2.88 2.17
C PRO A 28 8.78 -2.43 1.99
N ALA A 29 7.93 -3.33 1.52
CA ALA A 29 6.54 -3.00 1.27
C ALA A 29 5.61 -4.16 1.64
N ILE A 30 4.40 -3.79 2.07
CA ILE A 30 3.30 -4.72 2.33
C ILE A 30 2.03 -4.22 1.63
N THR A 31 1.21 -5.12 1.12
CA THR A 31 -0.18 -4.80 0.87
C THR A 31 -0.98 -4.97 2.16
N VAL A 32 -2.07 -4.22 2.29
CA VAL A 32 -2.99 -4.34 3.42
C VAL A 32 -4.42 -4.53 2.89
N PRO A 33 -4.76 -5.74 2.41
CA PRO A 33 -6.12 -6.11 2.08
C PRO A 33 -7.11 -5.80 3.22
N ILE A 34 -8.22 -5.13 2.89
CA ILE A 34 -9.34 -4.93 3.81
C ILE A 34 -10.42 -5.96 3.48
N PRO A 35 -10.87 -6.78 4.44
CA PRO A 35 -11.94 -7.75 4.22
C PRO A 35 -13.18 -7.09 3.60
N ASN A 36 -13.76 -7.75 2.59
CA ASN A 36 -14.93 -7.29 1.84
C ASN A 36 -14.74 -6.01 1.01
N SER A 37 -13.50 -5.61 0.69
CA SER A 37 -13.19 -4.49 -0.22
C SER A 37 -12.30 -4.93 -1.40
N PRO A 38 -12.80 -5.80 -2.30
CA PRO A 38 -11.99 -6.37 -3.40
C PRO A 38 -11.61 -5.33 -4.47
N ASP A 39 -12.30 -4.20 -4.52
CA ASP A 39 -12.05 -3.05 -5.40
C ASP A 39 -10.90 -2.15 -4.90
N ARG A 40 -10.32 -2.49 -3.74
CA ARG A 40 -9.30 -1.68 -3.07
C ARG A 40 -8.01 -2.45 -2.86
N CYS A 41 -6.89 -1.77 -3.05
CA CYS A 41 -5.58 -2.21 -2.59
C CYS A 41 -4.85 -1.05 -1.92
N ASP A 42 -4.50 -1.23 -0.66
CA ASP A 42 -3.59 -0.34 0.05
C ASP A 42 -2.19 -0.96 0.04
N LEU A 43 -1.18 -0.17 -0.32
CA LEU A 43 0.22 -0.55 -0.34
C LEU A 43 0.98 0.38 0.62
N MET A 44 1.64 -0.20 1.62
CA MET A 44 2.45 0.53 2.59
C MET A 44 3.92 0.31 2.27
N ILE A 45 4.70 1.39 2.26
CA ILE A 45 6.13 1.35 1.97
C ILE A 45 6.86 1.89 3.19
N ASP A 46 7.74 1.08 3.77
CA ASP A 46 8.55 1.48 4.92
C ASP A 46 9.62 2.47 4.46
N THR A 47 9.54 3.74 4.87
CA THR A 47 10.34 4.82 4.28
C THR A 47 11.40 5.39 5.21
N ALA A 48 11.12 5.47 6.51
CA ALA A 48 12.00 6.00 7.52
C ALA A 48 11.59 5.44 8.89
N ASP A 49 12.47 5.56 9.88
CA ASP A 49 12.19 5.08 11.24
C ASP A 49 10.83 5.60 11.74
N ASP A 50 9.99 4.64 12.13
CA ASP A 50 8.62 4.85 12.60
C ASP A 50 7.71 5.61 11.61
N GLN A 51 7.96 5.50 10.31
CA GLN A 51 7.18 6.15 9.25
C GLN A 51 7.08 5.31 7.98
N TYR A 52 5.88 5.24 7.43
CA TYR A 52 5.62 4.62 6.12
C TYR A 52 4.82 5.51 5.20
N LEU A 53 5.04 5.37 3.90
CA LEU A 53 4.18 5.95 2.87
C LEU A 53 2.98 5.03 2.66
N ALA A 54 1.79 5.54 2.95
CA ALA A 54 0.52 4.86 2.68
C ALA A 54 0.00 5.22 1.28
N VAL A 55 -0.18 4.22 0.41
CA VAL A 55 -0.74 4.37 -0.93
C VAL A 55 -2.05 3.61 -1.00
N ALA A 56 -3.16 4.34 -0.93
CA ALA A 56 -4.49 3.75 -1.07
C ALA A 56 -4.99 3.88 -2.51
N PHE A 57 -5.41 2.77 -3.10
CA PHE A 57 -5.97 2.72 -4.45
C PHE A 57 -7.32 2.00 -4.43
N SER A 58 -8.39 2.67 -4.88
CA SER A 58 -9.72 2.07 -5.06
C SER A 58 -10.18 2.26 -6.50
N VAL A 59 -10.77 1.21 -7.05
CA VAL A 59 -11.39 1.24 -8.37
C VAL A 59 -12.84 1.70 -8.22
N GLY A 60 -13.16 2.81 -8.86
CA GLY A 60 -14.54 3.32 -8.88
C GLY A 60 -15.46 2.46 -9.76
N LEU A 61 -16.76 2.49 -9.45
CA LEU A 61 -17.79 1.80 -10.22
C LEU A 61 -17.73 2.17 -11.71
N GLY A 62 -17.75 1.16 -12.58
CA GLY A 62 -17.68 1.31 -14.03
C GLY A 62 -16.26 1.41 -14.60
N PHE A 63 -15.23 1.27 -13.77
CA PHE A 63 -13.82 1.26 -14.19
C PHE A 63 -13.12 -0.09 -13.95
N GLU A 64 -13.86 -1.11 -13.51
CA GLU A 64 -13.35 -2.44 -13.17
C GLU A 64 -12.61 -3.08 -14.35
N ASP A 65 -13.15 -2.97 -15.56
CA ASP A 65 -12.51 -3.50 -16.78
C ASP A 65 -11.17 -2.82 -17.11
N ARG A 66 -10.99 -1.56 -16.67
CA ARG A 66 -9.76 -0.78 -16.90
C ARG A 66 -8.70 -1.04 -15.84
N PHE A 67 -9.12 -1.44 -14.65
CA PHE A 67 -8.26 -1.73 -13.50
C PHE A 67 -8.69 -3.06 -12.88
N PRO A 68 -8.52 -4.18 -13.60
CA PRO A 68 -8.96 -5.50 -13.12
C PRO A 68 -8.20 -5.96 -11.88
N GLU A 69 -7.00 -5.42 -11.65
CA GLU A 69 -6.14 -5.72 -10.52
C GLU A 69 -5.80 -4.40 -9.78
N PRO A 70 -6.54 -4.03 -8.72
CA PRO A 70 -6.32 -2.76 -8.01
C PRO A 70 -4.89 -2.60 -7.47
N CYS A 71 -4.22 -3.69 -7.10
CA CYS A 71 -2.85 -3.65 -6.60
C CYS A 71 -1.82 -3.23 -7.65
N ASP A 72 -2.05 -3.48 -8.94
CA ASP A 72 -1.21 -2.93 -10.01
C ASP A 72 -1.30 -1.39 -10.06
N GLY A 73 -2.50 -0.85 -9.81
CA GLY A 73 -2.73 0.58 -9.70
C GLY A 73 -2.03 1.18 -8.50
N ALA A 74 -2.15 0.55 -7.34
CA ALA A 74 -1.44 0.94 -6.11
C ALA A 74 0.08 0.93 -6.32
N ARG A 75 0.62 -0.13 -6.93
CA ARG A 75 2.05 -0.27 -7.23
C ARG A 75 2.56 0.85 -8.14
N LYS A 76 1.86 1.14 -9.24
CA LYS A 76 2.24 2.22 -10.18
C LYS A 76 2.23 3.59 -9.50
N LEU A 77 1.21 3.85 -8.67
CA LEU A 77 1.11 5.09 -7.89
C LEU A 77 2.27 5.20 -6.88
N ALA A 78 2.58 4.11 -6.19
CA ALA A 78 3.68 4.03 -5.23
C ALA A 78 5.04 4.28 -5.87
N GLU A 79 5.32 3.64 -7.01
CA GLU A 79 6.56 3.86 -7.77
C GLU A 79 6.69 5.32 -8.22
N ALA A 80 5.62 5.93 -8.73
CA ALA A 80 5.60 7.32 -9.11
C ALA A 80 5.82 8.27 -7.91
N ALA A 81 5.24 7.97 -6.76
CA ALA A 81 5.44 8.74 -5.54
C ALA A 81 6.91 8.64 -5.07
N MET A 82 7.46 7.43 -4.96
CA MET A 82 8.84 7.19 -4.54
C MET A 82 9.86 7.85 -5.48
N GLN A 83 9.63 7.83 -6.79
CA GLN A 83 10.48 8.55 -7.75
C GLN A 83 10.57 10.06 -7.49
N ASN A 84 9.57 10.67 -6.86
CA ASN A 84 9.60 12.09 -6.52
C ASN A 84 10.17 12.35 -5.13
N LEU A 85 9.97 11.43 -4.18
CA LEU A 85 10.52 11.53 -2.82
C LEU A 85 12.03 11.31 -2.76
N LEU A 86 12.58 10.51 -3.69
CA LEU A 86 14.01 10.18 -3.76
C LEU A 86 14.85 11.20 -4.55
N LYS A 87 14.26 12.33 -4.95
CA LYS A 87 14.96 13.44 -5.62
C LYS A 87 15.33 14.51 -4.61
#